data_AF-R7WHM1-F1
#
_entry.id   AF-R7WHM1-F1
#
_cell.length_a   1.000
_cell.length_b   1.000
_cell.length_c   1.000
_cell.angle_alpha   90.00
_cell.angle_beta   90.00
_cell.angle_gamma   90.00
#
_symmetry.space_group_name_H-M   'P 1'
#
loop_
_entity.id
_entity.type
_entity.pdbx_description
1 polymer ?
#
loop_
_entity_poly.entity_id
_entity_poly.type
_entity_poly.pdbx_seq_one_letter_code
_entity_poly.pdbx_strand_id
1 'polypeptide(L)' 'MPRTSTTEDTSPEPFDERVIDAADRLLRAALRGYTFRLAIKCDTCGAWISDPEYVRRHRGPVCHRRVNGGAA' A
#
# COMPACT_ATOMS: atom_id res chain seq x y z
N MET A 1 -43.97 -13.50 -2.00
CA MET A 1 -43.27 -12.45 -1.24
C MET A 1 -42.01 -12.06 -2.02
N PRO A 2 -42.01 -11.01 -2.86
CA PRO A 2 -40.76 -10.56 -3.48
C PRO A 2 -39.90 -9.83 -2.44
N ARG A 3 -38.64 -10.25 -2.31
CA ARG A 3 -37.62 -9.57 -1.49
C ARG A 3 -37.22 -8.28 -2.21
N THR A 4 -37.48 -7.13 -1.59
CA THR A 4 -36.97 -5.84 -2.05
C THR A 4 -35.49 -5.76 -1.73
N SER A 5 -34.64 -5.91 -2.75
CA SER A 5 -33.21 -5.60 -2.65
C SER A 5 -33.05 -4.09 -2.68
N THR A 6 -33.01 -3.46 -1.50
CA THR A 6 -32.56 -2.09 -1.35
C THR A 6 -31.08 -2.06 -1.70
N THR A 7 -30.75 -1.76 -2.94
CA THR A 7 -29.41 -1.30 -3.30
C THR A 7 -29.31 0.14 -2.82
N GLU A 8 -28.78 0.33 -1.61
CA GLU A 8 -28.37 1.63 -1.12
C GLU A 8 -27.30 2.16 -2.08
N ASP A 9 -27.75 3.05 -2.97
CA ASP A 9 -26.93 3.82 -3.88
C ASP A 9 -26.07 4.76 -3.03
N THR A 10 -24.97 4.23 -2.52
CA THR A 10 -23.95 4.99 -1.80
C THR A 10 -23.18 5.76 -2.86
N SER A 11 -23.78 6.87 -3.32
CA SER A 11 -23.11 7.87 -4.11
C SER A 11 -21.80 8.23 -3.38
N PRO A 12 -20.62 8.05 -3.99
CA PRO A 12 -19.37 8.32 -3.31
C PRO A 12 -19.33 9.82 -2.99
N GLU A 13 -19.40 10.15 -1.71
CA GLU A 13 -19.09 11.49 -1.21
C GLU A 13 -17.80 11.97 -1.87
N PRO A 14 -17.74 13.23 -2.35
CA PRO A 14 -16.56 13.73 -3.03
C PRO A 14 -15.35 13.61 -2.11
N PHE A 15 -14.33 12.87 -2.57
CA PHE A 15 -13.07 12.73 -1.85
C PHE A 15 -12.40 14.11 -1.74
N ASP A 16 -12.44 14.71 -0.56
CA ASP A 16 -11.76 15.96 -0.27
C ASP A 16 -10.32 15.67 0.19
N GLU A 17 -9.35 15.93 -0.70
CA GLU A 17 -7.91 15.80 -0.43
C GLU A 17 -7.43 16.61 0.79
N ARG A 18 -8.23 17.56 1.28
CA ARG A 18 -7.90 18.43 2.42
C ARG A 18 -8.30 17.81 3.76
N VAL A 19 -9.13 16.79 3.77
CA VAL A 19 -9.55 16.09 5.00
C VAL A 19 -8.50 15.05 5.35
N ILE A 20 -7.67 15.35 6.36
CA ILE A 20 -6.73 14.39 6.93
C ILE A 20 -7.47 13.58 7.97
N ASP A 21 -7.69 12.29 7.69
CA ASP A 21 -8.28 11.32 8.62
C ASP A 21 -7.47 11.29 9.94
N ALA A 22 -8.14 11.00 11.06
CA ALA A 22 -7.45 10.75 12.32
C ALA A 22 -6.37 9.66 12.18
N ALA A 23 -6.62 8.63 11.38
CA ALA A 23 -5.66 7.59 11.04
C ALA A 23 -4.41 8.15 10.34
N ASP A 24 -4.58 9.08 9.39
CA ASP A 24 -3.47 9.70 8.67
C ASP A 24 -2.57 10.52 9.59
N ARG A 25 -3.15 11.17 10.62
CA ARG A 25 -2.36 11.91 11.62
C ARG A 25 -1.49 10.97 12.43
N LEU A 26 -2.02 9.81 12.84
CA LEU A 26 -1.27 8.79 13.57
C LEU A 26 -0.15 8.20 12.71
N LEU A 27 -0.43 7.89 11.43
CA LEU A 27 0.58 7.42 10.49
C LEU A 27 1.69 8.45 10.30
N ARG A 28 1.35 9.74 10.10
CA ARG A 28 2.35 10.82 9.97
C ARG A 28 3.21 11.00 11.21
N ALA A 29 2.63 10.83 12.41
CA ALA A 29 3.37 10.91 13.67
C ALA A 29 4.33 9.72 13.82
N ALA A 30 3.86 8.51 13.51
CA ALA A 30 4.66 7.29 13.60
C ALA A 30 5.82 7.28 12.58
N LEU A 31 5.59 7.81 11.36
CA LEU A 31 6.64 8.01 10.36
C LEU A 31 7.71 9.00 10.84
N ARG A 32 7.32 10.11 11.48
CA ARG A 32 8.25 11.10 12.04
C ARG A 32 9.05 10.56 13.23
N GLY A 33 8.42 9.75 14.07
CA GLY A 33 9.06 9.11 15.23
C GLY A 33 9.94 7.91 14.89
N TYR A 34 10.06 7.53 13.62
CA TYR A 34 10.71 6.28 13.17
C TYR A 34 10.16 5.00 13.83
N THR A 35 8.97 5.06 14.44
CA THR A 35 8.31 3.91 15.09
C THR A 35 7.55 3.05 14.08
N PHE A 36 7.29 3.59 12.88
CA PHE A 36 6.64 2.89 11.79
C PHE A 36 7.41 3.10 10.49
N ARG A 37 7.57 2.02 9.71
CA ARG A 37 8.15 2.07 8.35
C ARG A 37 7.16 1.47 7.37
N LEU A 38 6.84 2.24 6.34
CA LEU A 38 6.02 1.73 5.23
C LEU A 38 6.88 0.80 4.37
N ALA A 39 6.39 -0.39 4.07
CA ALA A 39 7.02 -1.31 3.14
C ALA A 39 6.09 -1.59 1.96
N ILE A 40 6.66 -1.63 0.75
CA ILE A 40 5.97 -1.94 -0.50
C ILE A 40 6.37 -3.36 -0.91
N LYS A 41 5.39 -4.21 -1.21
CA LYS A 41 5.64 -5.56 -1.74
C LYS A 41 5.84 -5.48 -3.26
N CYS A 42 6.92 -6.05 -3.76
CA CYS A 42 7.14 -6.23 -5.19
C CYS A 42 6.16 -7.28 -5.73
N ASP A 43 5.44 -6.92 -6.78
CA ASP A 43 4.53 -7.79 -7.54
C ASP A 43 5.26 -8.93 -8.27
N THR A 44 6.49 -8.69 -8.70
CA THR A 44 7.26 -9.62 -9.55
C THR A 44 8.00 -10.67 -8.73
N CYS A 45 8.74 -10.26 -7.69
CA CYS A 45 9.54 -11.19 -6.87
C CYS A 45 8.99 -11.40 -5.45
N GLY A 46 7.89 -10.74 -5.08
CA GLY A 46 7.26 -10.89 -3.76
C GLY A 46 8.00 -10.23 -2.58
N ALA A 47 9.15 -9.58 -2.81
CA ALA A 47 9.96 -8.98 -1.76
C ALA A 47 9.30 -7.74 -1.13
N TRP A 48 9.35 -7.61 0.19
CA TRP A 48 8.98 -6.40 0.92
C TRP A 48 10.14 -5.41 0.97
N ILE A 49 9.91 -4.17 0.58
CA ILE A 49 10.92 -3.11 0.48
C ILE A 49 10.46 -1.90 1.28
N SER A 50 11.24 -1.49 2.28
CA SER A 50 10.94 -0.31 3.09
C SER A 50 11.65 0.97 2.62
N ASP A 51 12.68 0.85 1.78
CA ASP A 51 13.47 1.99 1.32
C ASP A 51 12.95 2.52 -0.03
N PRO A 52 12.44 3.77 -0.10
CA PRO A 52 11.92 4.35 -1.33
C PRO A 52 12.95 4.49 -2.46
N GLU A 53 14.23 4.71 -2.15
CA GLU A 53 15.28 4.77 -3.18
C GLU A 53 15.51 3.37 -3.77
N TYR A 54 15.47 2.35 -2.91
CA TYR A 54 15.61 0.96 -3.32
C TYR A 54 14.42 0.48 -4.15
N VAL A 55 13.18 0.90 -3.87
CA VAL A 55 11.99 0.54 -4.67
C VAL A 55 12.19 0.86 -6.15
N ARG A 56 12.74 2.05 -6.47
CA ARG A 56 12.99 2.48 -7.86
C ARG A 56 14.03 1.62 -8.57
N ARG A 57 15.09 1.24 -7.85
CA ARG A 57 16.18 0.40 -8.41
C ARG A 57 15.88 -1.09 -8.36
N HIS A 58 14.89 -1.50 -7.58
CA HIS A 58 14.58 -2.90 -7.33
C HIS A 58 14.21 -3.66 -8.60
N ARG A 59 13.41 -3.06 -9.48
CA ARG A 59 12.93 -3.65 -10.76
C ARG A 59 14.04 -4.03 -11.75
N GLY A 60 15.31 -3.72 -11.46
CA GLY A 60 16.45 -4.14 -12.26
C GLY A 60 17.01 -5.52 -11.87
N PRO A 61 18.34 -5.71 -11.95
CA PRO A 61 18.98 -7.02 -11.79
C PRO A 61 18.74 -7.68 -10.43
N VAL A 62 18.40 -6.90 -9.41
CA VAL A 62 18.13 -7.40 -8.06
C VAL A 62 16.79 -8.14 -7.97
N CYS A 63 15.73 -7.62 -8.58
CA CYS A 63 14.45 -8.33 -8.69
C CYS A 63 14.62 -9.63 -9.49
N HIS A 64 15.27 -9.57 -10.66
CA HIS A 64 15.52 -10.74 -11.49
C HIS A 64 16.31 -11.84 -10.78
N ARG A 65 17.32 -11.47 -9.97
CA ARG A 65 18.05 -12.44 -9.15
C ARG A 65 17.16 -13.13 -8.12
N ARG A 66 16.22 -12.40 -7.51
CA ARG A 66 15.28 -12.99 -6.53
C ARG A 66 14.23 -13.87 -7.18
N VAL A 67 13.73 -13.50 -8.36
CA VAL A 67 12.83 -14.37 -9.15
C VAL A 67 13.53 -15.67 -9.50
N ASN A 68 14.76 -15.60 -10.00
CA ASN A 68 15.52 -16.77 -10.44
C ASN A 68 16.13 -17.59 -9.29
N GLY A 69 16.33 -16.97 -8.12
CA GLY A 69 16.82 -17.64 -6.91
C GLY A 69 15.71 -18.09 -5.95
N GLY A 70 14.44 -17.85 -6.30
CA GLY A 70 13.26 -18.14 -5.48
C GLY A 70 12.67 -19.52 -5.73
N ALA A 71 13.51 -20.56 -5.78
CA ALA A 71 13.10 -21.97 -5.70
C ALA A 71 13.75 -22.59 -4.46
N ALA A 72 13.15 -22.37 -3.29
CA ALA A 72 13.32 -23.16 -2.07
C ALA A 72 12.18 -22.84 -1.09
#